data_AF-A0A7X9KRI4-F1
#
_entry.id   AF-A0A7X9KRI4-F1
#
_cell.length_a   1.000
_cell.length_b   1.000
_cell.length_c   1.000
_cell.angle_alpha   90.00
_cell.angle_beta   90.00
_cell.angle_gamma   90.00
#
_symmetry.space_group_name_H-M   'P 1'
#
loop_
_entity.id
_entity.type
_entity.pdbx_description
1 polymer ?
#
loop_
_entity_poly.entity_id
_entity_poly.type
_entity_poly.pdbx_seq_one_letter_code
_entity_poly.pdbx_strand_id
1 'polypeptide(L)'
;KISEALLTTTASLNVLMNHQNGALAQTLKNANSITGNLAANNEKISNITSNLEKTTDKFAQLDIQKTYLTLDSAINHFKVALNQFNNPNGTFGKLMNDPTLYQNLASTGNKLNLLLDDIRLHPKRYINVSVFGKKQKNEPLLIPLPDTLNSPYYIEKATSGN
;
A
#
# COMPACT_ATOMS: atom_id res chain seq x y z
N LYS A 1 -91.50 -17.48 2.43
CA LYS A 1 -90.44 -17.85 3.42
C LYS A 1 -89.30 -18.69 2.82
N ILE A 2 -89.48 -19.99 2.54
CA ILE A 2 -88.37 -20.83 2.01
C ILE A 2 -87.94 -20.40 0.61
N SER A 3 -88.89 -20.10 -0.29
CA SER A 3 -88.57 -19.62 -1.64
C SER A 3 -87.85 -18.27 -1.64
N GLU A 4 -88.27 -17.32 -0.80
CA GLU A 4 -87.61 -16.00 -0.66
C GLU A 4 -86.18 -16.11 -0.12
N ALA A 5 -85.95 -16.98 0.86
CA ALA A 5 -84.61 -17.25 1.38
C ALA A 5 -83.71 -17.88 0.31
N LEU A 6 -84.24 -18.81 -0.48
CA LEU A 6 -83.52 -19.42 -1.60
C LEU A 6 -83.17 -18.37 -2.67
N LEU A 7 -84.13 -17.54 -3.08
CA LEU A 7 -83.93 -16.46 -4.05
C LEU A 7 -82.85 -15.47 -3.58
N THR A 8 -82.88 -15.07 -2.31
CA THR A 8 -81.87 -14.17 -1.71
C THR A 8 -80.49 -14.80 -1.71
N THR A 9 -80.41 -16.10 -1.39
CA THR A 9 -79.15 -16.87 -1.41
C THR A 9 -78.59 -16.97 -2.81
N THR A 10 -79.42 -17.31 -3.81
CA THR A 10 -79.00 -17.40 -5.22
C THR A 10 -78.55 -16.04 -5.76
N ALA A 11 -79.23 -14.94 -5.40
CA ALA A 11 -78.80 -13.60 -5.77
C ALA A 11 -77.42 -13.26 -5.17
N SER A 12 -77.21 -13.60 -3.89
CA SER A 12 -75.94 -13.37 -3.18
C SER A 12 -74.81 -14.22 -3.79
N LEU A 13 -75.09 -15.47 -4.14
CA LEU A 13 -74.17 -16.36 -4.86
C LEU A 13 -73.82 -15.81 -6.24
N ASN A 14 -74.79 -15.28 -7.00
CA ASN A 14 -74.53 -14.67 -8.29
C ASN A 14 -73.61 -13.45 -8.20
N VAL A 15 -73.78 -12.62 -7.16
CA VAL A 15 -72.87 -11.48 -6.91
C VAL A 15 -71.47 -11.96 -6.56
N LEU A 16 -71.34 -12.97 -5.70
CA LEU A 16 -70.06 -13.55 -5.30
C LEU A 16 -69.32 -14.21 -6.48
N MET A 17 -70.05 -14.98 -7.28
CA MET A 17 -69.55 -15.77 -8.41
C MET A 17 -69.45 -14.99 -9.71
N ASN A 18 -69.85 -13.71 -9.72
CA ASN A 18 -69.69 -12.87 -10.90
C ASN A 18 -68.23 -12.92 -11.37
N HIS A 19 -68.00 -13.46 -12.57
CA HIS A 19 -66.67 -13.77 -13.07
C HIS A 19 -65.80 -12.53 -13.36
N GLN A 20 -66.41 -11.35 -13.39
CA GLN A 20 -65.77 -10.12 -13.80
C GLN A 20 -65.46 -9.24 -12.59
N ASN A 21 -66.39 -9.18 -11.62
CA ASN A 21 -66.36 -8.23 -10.50
C ASN A 21 -66.60 -8.89 -9.13
N GLY A 22 -66.91 -10.19 -9.09
CA GLY A 22 -67.27 -10.90 -7.86
C GLY A 22 -66.06 -11.11 -6.96
N ALA A 23 -66.29 -11.12 -5.64
CA ALA A 23 -65.21 -11.25 -4.66
C ALA A 23 -64.43 -12.57 -4.82
N LEU A 24 -65.08 -13.65 -5.27
CA LEU A 24 -64.39 -14.92 -5.56
C LEU A 24 -63.45 -14.81 -6.76
N ALA A 25 -63.91 -14.20 -7.85
CA ALA A 25 -63.10 -13.99 -9.05
C ALA A 25 -61.87 -13.12 -8.76
N GLN A 26 -62.05 -12.04 -7.99
CA GLN A 26 -60.95 -11.17 -7.57
C GLN A 26 -59.95 -11.91 -6.65
N THR A 27 -60.45 -12.75 -5.73
CA THR A 27 -59.60 -13.58 -4.86
C THR A 27 -58.77 -14.57 -5.69
N LEU A 28 -59.37 -15.25 -6.65
CA LEU A 28 -58.66 -16.17 -7.54
C LEU A 28 -57.62 -15.47 -8.42
N LYS A 29 -57.94 -14.27 -8.92
CA LYS A 29 -56.98 -13.43 -9.67
C LYS A 29 -55.80 -13.03 -8.80
N ASN A 30 -56.04 -12.59 -7.56
CA ASN A 30 -54.99 -12.24 -6.61
C ASN A 30 -54.14 -13.46 -6.26
N ALA A 31 -54.77 -14.61 -6.00
CA ALA A 31 -54.07 -15.86 -5.71
C ALA A 31 -53.15 -16.25 -6.88
N ASN A 32 -53.66 -16.22 -8.12
CA ASN A 32 -52.86 -16.50 -9.31
C ASN A 32 -51.71 -15.50 -9.50
N SER A 33 -51.94 -14.21 -9.20
CA SER A 33 -50.88 -13.21 -9.26
C SER A 33 -49.80 -13.45 -8.20
N ILE A 34 -50.17 -13.79 -6.97
CA ILE A 34 -49.24 -14.06 -5.88
C ILE A 34 -48.44 -15.33 -6.17
N THR A 35 -49.09 -16.42 -6.54
CA THR A 35 -48.42 -17.69 -6.85
C THR A 35 -47.55 -17.58 -8.09
N GLY A 36 -48.00 -16.84 -9.12
CA GLY A 36 -47.20 -16.52 -10.30
C GLY A 36 -45.97 -15.68 -9.97
N ASN A 37 -46.11 -14.63 -9.14
CA ASN A 37 -44.98 -13.82 -8.68
C ASN A 37 -43.99 -14.64 -7.85
N LEU A 38 -44.49 -15.54 -6.99
CA LEU A 38 -43.63 -16.43 -6.20
C LEU A 38 -42.86 -17.39 -7.11
N ALA A 39 -43.53 -18.03 -8.07
CA ALA A 39 -42.90 -18.91 -9.04
C ALA A 39 -41.82 -18.18 -9.87
N ALA A 40 -42.14 -16.97 -10.36
CA ALA A 40 -41.22 -16.14 -11.15
C ALA A 40 -40.00 -15.66 -10.36
N ASN A 41 -40.08 -15.57 -9.02
CA ASN A 41 -38.97 -15.12 -8.17
C ASN A 41 -38.28 -16.27 -7.41
N ASN A 42 -38.72 -17.53 -7.60
CA ASN A 42 -38.18 -18.68 -6.87
C ASN A 42 -36.66 -18.82 -7.04
N GLU A 43 -36.15 -18.61 -8.25
CA GLU A 43 -34.71 -18.63 -8.53
C GLU A 43 -33.96 -17.50 -7.81
N LYS A 44 -34.50 -16.28 -7.81
CA LYS A 44 -33.90 -15.15 -7.09
C LYS A 44 -33.87 -15.38 -5.58
N ILE A 45 -34.97 -15.91 -5.02
CA ILE A 45 -35.06 -16.25 -3.59
C ILE A 45 -34.01 -17.32 -3.27
N SER A 46 -33.91 -18.39 -4.08
CA SER A 46 -32.90 -19.43 -3.91
C SER A 46 -31.48 -18.86 -3.95
N ASN A 47 -31.19 -17.98 -4.91
CA ASN A 47 -29.89 -17.33 -5.03
C ASN A 47 -29.57 -16.44 -3.82
N ILE A 48 -30.55 -15.67 -3.31
CA ILE A 48 -30.38 -14.86 -2.10
C ILE A 48 -30.07 -15.76 -0.90
N THR A 49 -30.85 -16.83 -0.70
CA THR A 49 -30.62 -17.77 0.41
C THR A 49 -29.24 -18.43 0.30
N SER A 50 -28.84 -18.89 -0.88
CA SER A 50 -27.51 -19.48 -1.09
C SER A 50 -26.37 -18.48 -0.86
N ASN A 51 -26.55 -17.21 -1.30
CA ASN A 51 -25.56 -16.18 -1.06
C ASN A 51 -25.47 -15.79 0.42
N LEU A 52 -26.60 -15.77 1.14
CA LEU A 52 -26.65 -15.54 2.58
C LEU A 52 -25.96 -16.65 3.36
N GLU A 53 -26.20 -17.92 2.99
CA GLU A 53 -25.50 -19.08 3.57
C GLU A 53 -23.98 -18.95 3.37
N LYS A 54 -23.52 -18.77 2.12
CA LYS A 54 -22.10 -18.59 1.81
C LYS A 54 -21.46 -17.41 2.54
N THR A 55 -22.19 -16.30 2.67
CA THR A 55 -21.68 -15.09 3.35
C THR A 55 -21.58 -15.34 4.85
N THR A 56 -22.60 -15.95 5.44
CA THR A 56 -22.64 -16.28 6.87
C THR A 56 -21.56 -17.31 7.21
N ASP A 57 -21.34 -18.31 6.35
CA ASP A 57 -20.26 -19.29 6.50
C ASP A 57 -18.88 -18.64 6.44
N LYS A 58 -18.64 -17.77 5.44
CA LYS A 58 -17.38 -17.01 5.34
C LYS A 58 -17.16 -16.15 6.59
N PHE A 59 -18.22 -15.52 7.10
CA PHE A 59 -18.15 -14.71 8.31
C PHE A 59 -17.86 -15.55 9.55
N ALA A 60 -18.51 -16.71 9.69
CA ALA A 60 -18.28 -17.66 10.79
C ALA A 60 -16.86 -18.25 10.76
N GLN A 61 -16.27 -18.39 9.57
CA GLN A 61 -14.88 -18.83 9.38
C GLN A 61 -13.84 -17.72 9.61
N LEU A 62 -14.25 -16.46 9.81
CA LEU A 62 -13.30 -15.39 10.13
C LEU A 62 -12.71 -15.64 11.52
N ASP A 63 -11.42 -15.93 11.53
CA ASP A 63 -10.63 -15.99 12.76
C ASP A 63 -10.24 -14.56 13.17
N ILE A 64 -11.18 -13.86 13.80
CA ILE A 64 -11.00 -12.50 14.31
C ILE A 64 -9.88 -12.47 15.35
N GLN A 65 -9.71 -13.54 16.13
CA GLN A 65 -8.65 -13.65 17.11
C GLN A 65 -7.28 -13.68 16.44
N LYS A 66 -7.09 -14.53 15.41
CA LYS A 66 -5.85 -14.57 14.64
C LYS A 66 -5.57 -13.26 13.91
N THR A 67 -6.59 -12.61 13.36
CA THR A 67 -6.46 -11.30 12.71
C THR A 67 -5.97 -10.25 13.69
N TYR A 68 -6.58 -10.19 14.88
CA TYR A 68 -6.16 -9.29 15.96
C TYR A 68 -4.72 -9.57 16.41
N LEU A 69 -4.37 -10.84 16.65
CA LEU A 69 -3.03 -11.22 17.08
C LEU A 69 -1.97 -10.90 16.02
N THR A 70 -2.30 -11.09 14.73
CA THR A 70 -1.41 -10.76 13.62
C THR A 70 -1.19 -9.24 13.53
N LEU A 71 -2.25 -8.46 13.68
CA LEU A 71 -2.17 -7.00 13.66
C LEU A 71 -1.38 -6.46 14.86
N ASP A 72 -1.64 -6.98 16.07
CA ASP A 72 -0.91 -6.61 17.28
C ASP A 72 0.59 -6.92 17.13
N SER A 73 0.92 -8.12 16.63
CA SER A 73 2.31 -8.50 16.35
C SER A 73 2.98 -7.57 15.34
N ALA A 74 2.29 -7.23 14.24
CA ALA A 74 2.82 -6.30 13.23
C ALA A 74 3.07 -4.91 13.81
N ILE A 75 2.14 -4.39 14.62
CA ILE A 75 2.29 -3.10 15.30
C ILE A 75 3.48 -3.15 16.27
N ASN A 76 3.64 -4.22 17.03
CA ASN A 76 4.74 -4.37 17.99
C ASN A 76 6.10 -4.47 17.27
N HIS A 77 6.20 -5.25 16.19
CA HIS A 77 7.41 -5.30 15.37
C HIS A 77 7.74 -3.94 14.76
N PHE A 78 6.73 -3.22 14.26
CA PHE A 78 6.93 -1.88 13.71
C PHE A 78 7.43 -0.89 14.78
N LYS A 79 6.84 -0.90 15.98
CA LYS A 79 7.31 -0.09 17.11
C LYS A 79 8.78 -0.41 17.46
N VAL A 80 9.14 -1.69 17.51
CA VAL A 80 10.52 -2.11 17.79
C VAL A 80 11.47 -1.61 16.70
N ALA A 81 11.11 -1.72 15.42
CA ALA A 81 11.91 -1.23 14.32
C ALA A 81 12.11 0.29 14.38
N LEU A 82 11.03 1.04 14.64
CA LEU A 82 11.10 2.50 14.83
C LEU A 82 12.00 2.88 16.01
N ASN A 83 11.91 2.16 17.13
CA ASN A 83 12.77 2.42 18.28
C ASN A 83 14.25 2.15 17.98
N GLN A 84 14.56 1.10 17.21
CA GLN A 84 15.93 0.84 16.78
C GLN A 84 16.46 1.91 15.83
N PHE A 85 15.61 2.42 14.92
CA PHE A 85 15.96 3.47 13.98
C PHE A 85 16.18 4.83 14.67
N ASN A 86 15.29 5.19 15.59
CA ASN A 86 15.34 6.46 16.32
C ASN A 86 16.30 6.44 17.52
N ASN A 87 17.00 5.34 17.79
CA ASN A 87 17.97 5.28 18.88
C ASN A 87 19.30 5.92 18.46
N PRO A 88 19.67 7.12 18.97
CA PRO A 88 20.95 7.75 18.66
C PRO A 88 22.15 6.91 19.13
N ASN A 89 21.95 6.01 20.09
CA ASN A 89 22.97 5.09 20.60
C ASN A 89 22.99 3.73 19.87
N GLY A 90 22.06 3.50 18.94
CA GLY A 90 22.05 2.32 18.05
C GLY A 90 23.12 2.42 16.97
N THR A 91 23.42 1.33 16.24
CA THR A 91 24.46 1.32 15.21
C THR A 91 24.25 2.41 14.14
N PHE A 92 23.02 2.61 13.69
CA PHE A 92 22.71 3.65 12.70
C PHE A 92 22.81 5.06 13.29
N GLY A 93 22.28 5.28 14.50
CA GLY A 93 22.41 6.55 15.20
C GLY A 93 23.86 6.91 15.48
N LYS A 94 24.67 5.94 15.94
CA LYS A 94 26.12 6.11 16.15
C LYS A 94 26.85 6.43 14.86
N LEU A 95 26.52 5.74 13.75
CA LEU A 95 27.11 6.00 12.45
C LEU A 95 26.80 7.42 11.94
N MET A 96 25.54 7.85 12.04
CA MET A 96 25.10 9.17 11.58
C MET A 96 25.67 10.31 12.42
N ASN A 97 26.07 10.03 13.66
CA ASN A 97 26.66 11.02 14.56
C ASN A 97 28.17 10.86 14.74
N ASP A 98 28.84 9.96 14.01
CA ASP A 98 30.28 9.70 14.16
C ASP A 98 31.11 10.83 13.53
N PRO A 99 31.80 11.67 14.33
CA PRO A 99 32.62 12.76 13.81
C PRO A 99 33.77 12.24 12.94
N THR A 100 34.29 11.04 13.23
CA THR A 100 35.39 10.41 12.50
C THR A 100 34.96 10.06 11.08
N LEU A 101 33.72 9.57 10.89
CA LEU A 101 33.17 9.29 9.57
C LEU A 101 33.06 10.56 8.73
N TYR A 102 32.54 11.66 9.30
CA TYR A 102 32.47 12.95 8.63
C TYR A 102 33.86 13.47 8.25
N GLN A 103 34.83 13.39 9.17
CA GLN A 103 36.21 13.79 8.91
C GLN A 103 36.85 12.96 7.80
N ASN A 104 36.67 11.63 7.81
CA ASN A 104 37.18 10.74 6.77
C ASN A 104 36.56 11.02 5.41
N LEU A 105 35.25 11.29 5.36
CA LEU A 105 34.55 11.63 4.12
C LEU A 105 35.02 12.99 3.58
N ALA A 106 35.19 13.98 4.45
CA ALA A 106 35.72 15.28 4.08
C ALA A 106 37.18 15.18 3.58
N SER A 107 38.03 14.42 4.27
CA SER A 107 39.41 14.14 3.85
C SER A 107 39.46 13.42 2.50
N THR A 108 38.55 12.48 2.27
CA THR A 108 38.41 11.79 0.99
C THR A 108 37.99 12.76 -0.11
N GLY A 109 37.00 13.63 0.14
CA GLY A 109 36.61 14.70 -0.78
C GLY A 109 37.78 15.63 -1.14
N ASN A 110 38.59 16.01 -0.15
CA ASN A 110 39.78 16.82 -0.38
C ASN A 110 40.80 16.11 -1.29
N LYS A 111 41.08 14.82 -1.02
CA LYS A 111 41.98 14.00 -1.86
C LYS A 111 41.46 13.82 -3.27
N LEU A 112 40.14 13.65 -3.44
CA LEU A 112 39.51 13.57 -4.75
C LEU A 112 39.60 14.89 -5.51
N ASN A 113 39.40 16.03 -4.85
CA ASN A 113 39.59 17.33 -5.47
C ASN A 113 41.05 17.53 -5.93
N LEU A 114 42.03 17.14 -5.10
CA LEU A 114 43.45 17.16 -5.48
C LEU A 114 43.73 16.30 -6.72
N LEU A 115 43.15 15.09 -6.75
CA LEU A 115 43.28 14.21 -7.89
C LEU A 115 42.65 14.82 -9.15
N LEU A 116 41.47 15.43 -9.03
CA LEU A 116 40.78 16.07 -10.15
C LEU A 116 41.56 17.27 -10.69
N ASP A 117 42.12 18.10 -9.80
CA ASP A 117 43.00 19.21 -10.17
C ASP A 117 44.27 18.71 -10.87
N ASP A 118 44.85 17.61 -10.39
CA ASP A 118 46.04 17.00 -10.99
C ASP A 118 45.74 16.40 -12.37
N ILE A 119 44.56 15.81 -12.56
CA ILE A 119 44.08 15.35 -13.87
C ILE A 119 43.89 16.54 -14.81
N ARG A 120 43.29 17.64 -14.34
CA ARG A 120 43.05 18.85 -15.13
C ARG A 120 44.36 19.50 -15.59
N LEU A 121 45.33 19.62 -14.69
CA LEU A 121 46.63 20.25 -14.99
C LEU A 121 47.59 19.32 -15.73
N HIS A 122 47.51 18.01 -15.49
CA HIS A 122 48.40 17.02 -16.08
C HIS A 122 47.64 15.86 -16.74
N PRO A 123 46.76 16.13 -17.74
CA PRO A 123 45.90 15.10 -18.32
C PRO A 123 46.68 13.94 -18.95
N LYS A 124 47.89 14.21 -19.49
CA LYS A 124 48.79 13.18 -20.07
C LYS A 124 49.29 12.14 -19.06
N ARG A 125 49.26 12.42 -17.75
CA ARG A 125 49.66 11.45 -16.70
C ARG A 125 48.60 10.37 -16.50
N TYR A 126 47.34 10.72 -16.73
CA TYR A 126 46.18 9.88 -16.40
C TYR A 126 45.49 9.32 -17.64
N ILE A 127 45.75 9.91 -18.80
CA ILE A 127 45.25 9.44 -20.10
C ILE A 127 46.45 9.15 -21.00
N ASN A 128 46.78 7.87 -21.14
CA ASN A 128 47.81 7.42 -22.06
C ASN A 128 47.21 7.25 -23.47
N VAL A 129 47.15 8.32 -24.25
CA VAL A 129 46.84 8.20 -25.69
C VAL A 129 48.14 7.90 -26.44
N SER A 130 48.52 6.62 -26.47
CA SER A 130 49.74 6.20 -27.17
C SER A 130 49.45 5.99 -28.64
N VAL A 131 49.86 6.93 -29.49
CA VAL A 131 50.08 6.67 -30.92
C VAL A 131 51.56 6.66 -31.31
N PHE A 132 52.45 7.46 -30.71
CA PHE A 132 53.91 7.25 -30.71
C PHE A 132 54.58 8.09 -29.60
N GLY A 133 55.50 7.50 -28.82
CA GLY A 133 56.60 8.23 -28.15
C GLY A 133 56.45 8.69 -26.69
N LYS A 134 57.24 8.04 -25.81
CA LYS A 134 57.84 8.46 -24.51
C LYS A 134 56.92 8.96 -23.37
N LYS A 135 56.97 8.27 -22.22
CA LYS A 135 56.32 8.64 -20.94
C LYS A 135 57.00 9.86 -20.30
N GLN A 136 56.22 10.86 -19.87
CA GLN A 136 56.69 11.95 -19.00
C GLN A 136 56.53 11.57 -17.52
N LYS A 137 57.48 11.95 -16.67
CA LYS A 137 57.50 11.68 -15.23
C LYS A 137 57.45 13.01 -14.47
N ASN A 138 56.27 13.40 -14.02
CA ASN A 138 56.06 14.57 -13.15
C ASN A 138 55.39 14.10 -11.85
N GLU A 139 55.78 14.70 -10.72
CA GLU A 139 55.24 14.41 -9.38
C GLU A 139 53.76 14.84 -9.26
N PRO A 140 52.95 14.15 -8.42
CA PRO A 140 51.55 14.50 -8.16
C PRO A 140 51.40 15.83 -7.41
N LEU A 141 50.24 16.47 -7.58
CA LEU A 141 49.87 17.62 -6.74
C LEU A 141 49.68 17.16 -5.29
N LEU A 142 50.41 17.80 -4.37
CA LEU A 142 50.35 17.52 -2.93
C LEU A 142 49.53 18.56 -2.15
N ILE A 143 49.19 19.68 -2.78
CA ILE A 143 48.45 20.79 -2.19
C ILE A 143 47.36 21.32 -3.15
N PRO A 144 46.22 21.83 -2.65
CA PRO A 144 45.14 22.35 -3.49
C PRO A 144 45.54 23.62 -4.25
N LEU A 145 44.85 23.89 -5.36
CA LEU A 145 45.06 25.10 -6.15
C LEU A 145 44.44 26.34 -5.47
N PRO A 146 44.99 27.54 -5.70
CA PRO A 146 44.46 28.79 -5.13
C PRO A 146 43.00 29.10 -5.50
N ASP A 147 42.51 28.64 -6.65
CA ASP A 147 41.14 28.85 -7.12
C ASP A 147 40.14 27.83 -6.55
N THR A 148 40.62 26.70 -6.03
CA THR A 148 39.78 25.70 -5.36
C THR A 148 39.59 25.98 -3.87
N LEU A 149 40.37 26.88 -3.26
CA LEU A 149 40.35 27.26 -1.82
C LEU A 149 38.98 27.66 -1.24
N ASN A 150 38.02 28.09 -2.07
CA ASN A 150 36.67 28.46 -1.62
C ASN A 150 35.74 27.26 -1.41
N SER A 151 36.19 26.04 -1.74
CA SER A 151 35.56 24.80 -1.28
C SER A 151 36.08 24.50 0.13
N PRO A 152 35.25 24.18 1.14
CA PRO A 152 35.72 24.05 2.52
C PRO A 152 36.67 22.86 2.68
N TYR A 153 37.98 23.11 2.60
CA TYR A 153 39.02 22.14 2.91
C TYR A 153 39.26 22.11 4.41
N TYR A 154 38.98 20.97 5.05
CA TYR A 154 39.46 20.69 6.39
C TYR A 154 40.99 20.50 6.33
N ILE A 155 41.73 21.56 6.68
CA ILE A 155 43.17 21.49 6.89
C ILE A 155 43.38 21.06 8.34
N GLU A 156 43.59 19.76 8.55
CA GLU A 156 44.09 19.29 9.84
C GLU A 156 45.53 19.77 9.98
N LYS A 157 45.76 20.75 10.87
CA LYS A 157 47.11 21.22 11.17
C LYS A 157 47.85 20.06 11.84
N ALA A 158 48.85 19.51 11.17
CA ALA A 158 49.76 18.54 11.78
C ALA A 158 50.33 19.15 13.06
N THR A 159 49.95 18.62 14.22
CA THR A 159 50.59 18.96 15.49
C THR A 159 52.02 18.46 15.41
N SER A 160 52.97 19.37 15.27
CA SER A 160 54.38 19.09 15.44
C SER A 160 54.58 18.57 16.87
N GLY A 161 54.78 17.27 17.02
CA GLY A 161 55.21 16.70 18.29
C GLY A 161 56.60 17.23 18.64
N ASN A 162 56.75 17.74 19.87
CA ASN A 162 58.03 17.93 20.52
C ASN A 162 58.51 16.61 21.12
#